data_AF-A0A3M1MT90-F1
#
_entry.id   AF-A0A3M1MT90-F1
#
_cell.length_a   1.000
_cell.length_b   1.000
_cell.length_c   1.000
_cell.angle_alpha   90.00
_cell.angle_beta   90.00
_cell.angle_gamma   90.00
#
_symmetry.space_group_name_H-M   'P 1'
#
loop_
_entity.id
_entity.type
_entity.pdbx_description
1 polymer ?
#
loop_
_entity_poly.entity_id
_entity_poly.type
_entity_poly.pdbx_seq_one_letter_code
_entity_poly.pdbx_strand_id
1 'polypeptide(L)'
;MKKYWLGFFGSLLIGGCKKAPSEPLVARYQDKYLTRSEALRRLAVPPGADTSLLLRSYAVEWIKQQALADTAYRLLPNLRAQIETQVEEYRTRLLIAHLSRLLTETLQARFVLSDSVLLAQYQAQPEAFRALQAYYQYRWVKLPDSWLARREVFQYLSGP
;
A
#
# COMPACT_ATOMS: atom_id res chain seq x y z
N MET A 1 -39.23 54.74 -35.35
CA MET A 1 -38.75 53.83 -36.42
C MET A 1 -38.40 52.49 -35.78
N LYS A 2 -39.23 51.47 -35.99
CA LYS A 2 -39.03 50.08 -35.52
C LYS A 2 -38.45 49.27 -36.67
N LYS A 3 -37.32 48.59 -36.45
CA LYS A 3 -36.91 47.43 -37.26
C LYS A 3 -36.12 46.47 -36.34
N TYR A 4 -36.83 45.45 -35.86
CA TYR A 4 -36.26 44.26 -35.27
C TYR A 4 -35.73 43.38 -36.41
N TRP A 5 -34.50 42.90 -36.30
CA TRP A 5 -34.00 41.84 -37.17
C TRP A 5 -33.86 40.56 -36.35
N LEU A 6 -34.85 39.69 -36.53
CA LEU A 6 -34.81 38.26 -36.22
C LEU A 6 -33.81 37.57 -37.15
N GLY A 7 -33.07 36.58 -36.63
CA GLY A 7 -32.30 35.65 -37.45
C GLY A 7 -31.46 34.72 -36.56
N PHE A 8 -32.10 33.79 -35.86
CA PHE A 8 -32.21 32.37 -36.25
C PHE A 8 -31.17 31.50 -35.54
N PHE A 9 -31.53 31.19 -34.30
CA PHE A 9 -31.45 29.88 -33.66
C PHE A 9 -30.89 28.74 -34.54
N GLY A 10 -29.57 28.55 -34.49
CA GLY A 10 -28.88 27.36 -34.97
C GLY A 10 -28.27 26.61 -33.78
N SER A 11 -29.10 26.25 -32.80
CA SER A 11 -28.69 25.38 -31.69
C SER A 11 -28.44 23.98 -32.26
N LEU A 12 -27.19 23.77 -32.68
CA LEU A 12 -26.66 22.48 -33.06
C LEU A 12 -26.45 21.66 -31.77
N LEU A 13 -27.54 21.17 -31.20
CA LEU A 13 -27.53 20.12 -30.18
C LEU A 13 -27.07 18.83 -30.84
N ILE A 14 -25.76 18.69 -31.01
CA ILE A 14 -25.12 17.40 -31.24
C ILE A 14 -25.24 16.65 -29.91
N GLY A 15 -26.38 15.98 -29.73
CA GLY A 15 -26.59 15.00 -28.69
C GLY A 15 -25.61 13.86 -28.90
N GLY A 16 -24.46 13.92 -28.21
CA GLY A 16 -23.50 12.85 -28.15
C GLY A 16 -24.16 11.61 -27.57
N CYS A 17 -24.60 10.70 -28.44
CA CYS A 17 -25.11 9.40 -28.07
C CYS A 17 -23.94 8.59 -27.49
N LYS A 18 -23.82 8.56 -26.16
CA LYS A 18 -22.82 7.75 -25.47
C LYS A 18 -23.09 6.28 -25.83
N LYS A 19 -22.17 5.63 -26.54
CA LYS A 19 -22.29 4.22 -26.95
C LYS A 19 -22.63 3.37 -25.72
N ALA A 20 -23.72 2.62 -25.82
CA ALA A 20 -24.07 1.64 -24.80
C ALA A 20 -22.92 0.61 -24.69
N PRO A 21 -22.54 0.19 -23.47
CA PRO A 21 -21.51 -0.81 -23.29
C PRO A 21 -21.87 -2.10 -24.01
N SER A 22 -20.92 -2.65 -24.79
CA SER A 22 -21.07 -3.93 -25.49
C SER A 22 -21.05 -5.14 -24.56
N GLU A 23 -20.61 -4.96 -23.32
CA GLU A 23 -20.49 -6.01 -22.31
C GLU A 23 -21.74 -6.10 -21.43
N PRO A 24 -22.04 -7.30 -20.89
CA PRO A 24 -23.14 -7.48 -19.95
C PRO A 24 -22.94 -6.60 -18.70
N LEU A 25 -23.93 -5.77 -18.42
CA LEU A 25 -23.93 -4.83 -17.31
C LEU A 25 -24.44 -5.48 -16.03
N VAL A 26 -23.79 -5.15 -14.92
CA VAL A 26 -24.17 -5.57 -13.57
C VAL A 26 -24.87 -4.44 -12.83
N ALA A 27 -24.41 -3.20 -13.00
CA ALA A 27 -25.02 -2.01 -12.41
C ALA A 27 -24.76 -0.76 -13.26
N ARG A 28 -25.60 0.26 -13.06
CA ARG A 28 -25.42 1.61 -13.61
C ARG A 28 -25.77 2.66 -12.55
N TYR A 29 -24.94 3.68 -12.41
CA TYR A 29 -25.21 4.88 -11.61
C TYR A 29 -24.93 6.13 -12.45
N GLN A 30 -25.98 6.86 -12.83
CA GLN A 30 -25.89 8.01 -13.76
C GLN A 30 -25.14 7.65 -15.06
N ASP A 31 -23.95 8.23 -15.25
CA ASP A 31 -23.04 8.02 -16.38
C ASP A 31 -21.99 6.92 -16.15
N LYS A 32 -21.95 6.32 -14.95
CA LYS A 32 -21.02 5.25 -14.60
C LYS A 32 -21.66 3.89 -14.82
N TYR A 33 -20.92 2.99 -15.42
CA TYR A 33 -21.34 1.63 -15.73
C TYR A 33 -20.40 0.65 -15.04
N LEU A 34 -20.95 -0.40 -14.43
CA LEU A 34 -20.20 -1.52 -13.90
C LEU A 34 -20.46 -2.73 -14.77
N THR A 35 -19.45 -3.17 -15.51
CA THR A 35 -19.55 -4.39 -16.34
C THR A 35 -19.35 -5.64 -15.50
N ARG A 36 -19.85 -6.78 -16.00
CA ARG A 36 -19.65 -8.07 -15.34
C ARG A 36 -18.18 -8.44 -15.22
N SER A 37 -17.38 -8.15 -16.25
CA SER A 37 -15.94 -8.42 -16.25
C SER A 37 -15.21 -7.61 -15.17
N GLU A 38 -15.55 -6.33 -15.02
CA GLU A 38 -14.99 -5.45 -14.00
C GLU A 38 -15.36 -5.89 -12.59
N ALA A 39 -16.64 -6.24 -12.37
CA ALA A 39 -17.10 -6.73 -11.08
C ALA A 39 -16.36 -8.02 -10.68
N LEU A 40 -16.23 -8.99 -11.60
CA LEU A 40 -15.54 -10.25 -11.34
C LEU A 40 -14.03 -10.09 -11.10
N ARG A 41 -13.37 -9.09 -11.68
CA ARG A 41 -11.95 -8.79 -11.37
C ARG A 41 -11.73 -8.26 -9.95
N ARG A 42 -12.75 -7.62 -9.36
CA ARG A 42 -12.67 -7.03 -8.01
C ARG A 42 -13.25 -7.94 -6.94
N LEU A 43 -14.09 -8.90 -7.33
CA LEU A 43 -14.68 -9.89 -6.44
C LEU A 43 -13.79 -11.13 -6.35
N ALA A 44 -13.39 -11.49 -5.12
CA ALA A 44 -12.91 -12.83 -4.85
C ALA A 44 -14.12 -13.77 -4.77
N VAL A 45 -14.28 -14.65 -5.76
CA VAL A 45 -15.36 -15.65 -5.78
C VAL A 45 -14.82 -16.96 -5.19
N PRO A 46 -15.24 -17.36 -3.98
CA PRO A 46 -14.82 -18.63 -3.42
C PRO A 46 -15.43 -19.80 -4.20
N PRO A 47 -14.74 -20.95 -4.27
CA PRO A 47 -15.24 -22.13 -4.96
C PRO A 47 -16.57 -22.60 -4.34
N GLY A 48 -17.56 -22.90 -5.19
CA GLY A 48 -18.89 -23.35 -4.78
C GLY A 48 -19.88 -22.24 -4.39
N ALA A 49 -19.49 -20.96 -4.43
CA ALA A 49 -20.38 -19.86 -4.09
C ALA A 49 -21.32 -19.45 -5.25
N ASP A 50 -22.51 -18.98 -4.89
CA ASP A 50 -23.45 -18.39 -5.84
C ASP A 50 -22.94 -17.04 -6.34
N THR A 51 -22.32 -17.08 -7.52
CA THR A 51 -21.76 -15.91 -8.20
C THR A 51 -22.83 -14.85 -8.48
N SER A 52 -24.09 -15.25 -8.70
CA SER A 52 -25.17 -14.30 -9.00
C SER A 52 -25.55 -13.46 -7.79
N LEU A 53 -25.61 -14.08 -6.61
CA LEU A 53 -25.86 -13.42 -5.35
C LEU A 53 -24.71 -12.48 -4.97
N LEU A 54 -23.46 -12.91 -5.17
CA LEU A 54 -22.26 -12.09 -4.93
C LEU A 54 -22.19 -10.87 -5.88
N LEU A 55 -22.51 -11.06 -7.16
CA LEU A 55 -22.56 -9.95 -8.11
C LEU A 55 -23.65 -8.95 -7.73
N ARG A 56 -24.82 -9.43 -7.29
CA ARG A 56 -25.92 -8.56 -6.86
C ARG A 56 -25.57 -7.76 -5.60
N SER A 57 -24.98 -8.39 -4.59
CA SER A 57 -24.58 -7.69 -3.37
C SER A 57 -23.50 -6.64 -3.66
N TYR A 58 -22.52 -6.99 -4.47
CA TYR A 58 -21.49 -6.07 -4.93
C TYR A 58 -22.06 -4.91 -5.76
N ALA A 59 -23.01 -5.18 -6.65
CA ALA A 59 -23.69 -4.16 -7.44
C ALA A 59 -24.36 -3.10 -6.55
N VAL A 60 -25.09 -3.54 -5.52
CA VAL A 60 -25.77 -2.65 -4.56
C VAL A 60 -24.76 -1.80 -3.80
N GLU A 61 -23.71 -2.41 -3.27
CA GLU A 61 -22.69 -1.67 -2.52
C GLU A 61 -21.93 -0.68 -3.43
N TRP A 62 -21.62 -1.09 -4.66
CA TRP A 62 -21.00 -0.20 -5.65
C TRP A 62 -21.90 1.02 -5.95
N ILE A 63 -23.20 0.82 -6.20
CA ILE A 63 -24.14 1.94 -6.43
C ILE A 63 -24.17 2.87 -5.21
N LYS A 64 -24.26 2.30 -4.00
CA LYS A 64 -24.27 3.05 -2.74
C LYS A 64 -23.01 3.90 -2.60
N GLN A 65 -21.83 3.35 -2.88
CA GLN A 65 -20.57 4.08 -2.85
C GLN A 65 -20.56 5.24 -3.85
N GLN A 66 -21.05 5.02 -5.08
CA GLN A 66 -21.15 6.11 -6.06
C GLN A 66 -22.08 7.23 -5.59
N ALA A 67 -23.25 6.88 -5.03
CA ALA A 67 -24.22 7.85 -4.53
C ALA A 67 -23.70 8.64 -3.33
N LEU A 68 -23.00 7.98 -2.40
CA LEU A 68 -22.38 8.64 -1.26
C LEU A 68 -21.25 9.57 -1.69
N ALA A 69 -20.38 9.15 -2.61
CA ALA A 69 -19.31 9.99 -3.13
C ALA A 69 -19.86 11.24 -3.84
N ASP A 70 -20.88 11.07 -4.67
CA ASP A 70 -21.55 12.18 -5.35
C ASP A 70 -22.21 13.15 -4.36
N THR A 71 -22.84 12.62 -3.31
CA THR A 71 -23.42 13.43 -2.24
C THR A 71 -22.36 14.19 -1.44
N ALA A 72 -21.24 13.55 -1.11
CA ALA A 72 -20.12 14.20 -0.42
C ALA A 72 -19.57 15.38 -1.24
N TYR A 73 -19.38 15.21 -2.55
CA TYR A 73 -18.93 16.30 -3.42
C TYR A 73 -19.93 17.46 -3.53
N ARG A 74 -21.23 17.17 -3.49
CA ARG A 74 -22.26 18.22 -3.49
C ARG A 74 -22.29 19.02 -2.18
N LEU A 75 -22.06 18.35 -1.05
CA LEU A 75 -22.08 18.99 0.26
C LEU A 75 -20.77 19.74 0.58
N LEU A 76 -19.64 19.29 0.02
CA LEU A 76 -18.31 19.80 0.32
C LEU A 76 -17.60 20.25 -0.97
N PRO A 77 -17.82 21.48 -1.45
CA PRO A 77 -17.34 21.94 -2.76
C PRO A 77 -15.80 21.93 -2.89
N ASN A 78 -15.07 22.16 -1.79
CA ASN A 78 -13.60 22.14 -1.78
C ASN A 78 -13.00 20.73 -1.66
N LEU A 79 -13.81 19.72 -1.31
CA LEU A 79 -13.32 18.36 -1.06
C LEU A 79 -12.73 17.73 -2.33
N ARG A 80 -13.32 18.02 -3.50
CA ARG A 80 -12.85 17.47 -4.77
C ARG A 80 -11.38 17.81 -5.02
N ALA A 81 -11.01 19.09 -4.90
CA ALA A 81 -9.63 19.51 -5.12
C ALA A 81 -8.66 18.86 -4.13
N GLN A 82 -9.05 18.77 -2.85
CA GLN A 82 -8.22 18.13 -1.82
C GLN A 82 -7.99 16.64 -2.08
N ILE A 83 -9.05 15.92 -2.47
CA ILE A 83 -8.95 14.49 -2.81
C ILE A 83 -8.07 14.28 -4.05
N GLU A 84 -8.19 15.11 -5.09
CA GLU A 84 -7.32 15.00 -6.27
C GLU A 84 -5.84 15.18 -5.91
N THR A 85 -5.49 16.16 -5.06
CA THR A 85 -4.12 16.32 -4.56
C THR A 85 -3.64 15.06 -3.83
N GLN A 86 -4.46 14.50 -2.94
CA GLN A 86 -4.12 13.29 -2.19
C GLN A 86 -3.96 12.06 -3.11
N VAL A 87 -4.79 11.96 -4.16
CA VAL A 87 -4.69 10.89 -5.16
C VAL A 87 -3.39 10.98 -5.94
N GLU A 88 -2.96 12.17 -6.35
CA GLU A 88 -1.70 12.36 -7.07
C GLU A 88 -0.48 12.05 -6.19
N GLU A 89 -0.48 12.51 -4.94
CA GLU A 89 0.55 12.16 -3.96
C GLU A 89 0.61 10.65 -3.69
N TYR A 90 -0.55 10.01 -3.58
CA TYR A 90 -0.62 8.57 -3.36
C TYR A 90 -0.15 7.78 -4.58
N ARG A 91 -0.52 8.20 -5.80
CA ARG A 91 -0.03 7.61 -7.05
C ARG A 91 1.49 7.67 -7.12
N THR A 92 2.07 8.83 -6.79
CA THR A 92 3.53 9.02 -6.76
C THR A 92 4.18 8.07 -5.76
N ARG A 93 3.63 7.97 -4.54
CA ARG A 93 4.13 7.04 -3.51
C ARG A 93 4.07 5.58 -3.94
N LEU A 94 2.96 5.17 -4.58
CA LEU A 94 2.82 3.80 -5.10
C LEU A 94 3.87 3.48 -6.18
N LEU A 95 4.13 4.40 -7.10
CA LEU A 95 5.15 4.22 -8.13
C LEU A 95 6.54 4.07 -7.52
N ILE A 96 6.89 4.94 -6.57
CA ILE A 96 8.17 4.85 -5.85
C ILE A 96 8.28 3.51 -5.13
N ALA A 97 7.26 3.12 -4.35
CA ALA A 97 7.27 1.88 -3.60
C ALA A 97 7.43 0.65 -4.52
N HIS A 98 6.74 0.64 -5.66
CA HIS A 98 6.84 -0.44 -6.64
C HIS A 98 8.24 -0.49 -7.27
N LEU A 99 8.80 0.65 -7.68
CA LEU A 99 10.14 0.71 -8.24
C LEU A 99 11.20 0.29 -7.22
N SER A 100 11.13 0.78 -5.98
CA SER A 100 12.05 0.39 -4.90
C SER A 100 12.01 -1.11 -4.64
N ARG A 101 10.83 -1.72 -4.68
CA ARG A 101 10.67 -3.16 -4.56
C ARG A 101 11.37 -3.89 -5.71
N LEU A 102 11.12 -3.51 -6.96
CA LEU A 102 11.77 -4.11 -8.13
C LEU A 102 13.29 -3.97 -8.08
N LEU A 103 13.80 -2.80 -7.69
CA LEU A 103 15.23 -2.58 -7.52
C LEU A 103 15.81 -3.47 -6.43
N THR A 104 15.10 -3.62 -5.30
CA THR A 104 15.55 -4.49 -4.20
C THR A 104 15.58 -5.95 -4.63
N GLU A 105 14.51 -6.44 -5.27
CA GLU A 105 14.42 -7.83 -5.77
C GLU A 105 15.50 -8.10 -6.83
N THR A 106 15.75 -7.17 -7.75
CA THR A 106 16.79 -7.31 -8.78
C THR A 106 18.21 -7.24 -8.23
N LEU A 107 18.46 -6.38 -7.23
CA LEU A 107 19.76 -6.30 -6.55
C LEU A 107 20.03 -7.56 -5.72
N GLN A 108 19.03 -8.03 -4.95
CA GLN A 108 19.14 -9.28 -4.19
C GLN A 108 19.40 -10.48 -5.08
N ALA A 109 18.78 -10.55 -6.25
CA ALA A 109 19.02 -11.62 -7.22
C ALA A 109 20.45 -11.58 -7.82
N ARG A 110 21.10 -10.41 -7.85
CA ARG A 110 22.44 -10.23 -8.44
C ARG A 110 23.57 -10.28 -7.41
N PHE A 111 23.29 -9.97 -6.15
CA PHE A 111 24.29 -9.84 -5.10
C PHE A 111 24.16 -10.98 -4.09
N VAL A 112 24.98 -12.03 -4.27
CA VAL A 112 25.18 -13.05 -3.24
C VAL A 112 26.29 -12.55 -2.32
N LEU A 113 25.93 -12.12 -1.11
CA LEU A 113 26.90 -11.75 -0.08
C LEU A 113 27.53 -13.03 0.48
N SER A 114 28.86 -13.16 0.39
CA SER A 114 29.58 -14.27 1.00
C SER A 114 29.76 -14.03 2.51
N ASP A 115 29.83 -15.12 3.27
CA ASP A 115 30.06 -15.08 4.72
C ASP A 115 31.37 -14.36 5.08
N SER A 116 32.39 -14.45 4.21
CA SER A 116 33.66 -13.73 4.39
C SER A 116 33.50 -12.21 4.37
N VAL A 117 32.63 -11.67 3.51
CA VAL A 117 32.37 -10.22 3.43
C VAL A 117 31.59 -9.77 4.66
N LEU A 118 30.61 -10.56 5.10
CA LEU A 118 29.86 -10.28 6.33
C LEU A 118 30.77 -10.28 7.56
N LEU A 119 31.66 -11.26 7.68
CA LEU A 119 32.61 -11.36 8.78
C LEU A 119 33.59 -10.17 8.79
N ALA A 120 34.12 -9.81 7.62
CA ALA A 120 35.01 -8.66 7.49
C ALA A 120 34.32 -7.35 7.91
N GLN A 121 33.06 -7.16 7.51
CA GLN A 121 32.28 -5.97 7.89
C GLN A 121 31.97 -5.93 9.40
N TYR A 122 31.63 -7.07 10.01
CA TYR A 122 31.42 -7.18 11.46
C TYR A 122 32.70 -6.86 12.24
N GLN A 123 33.84 -7.41 11.81
CA GLN A 123 35.14 -7.18 12.44
C GLN A 123 35.63 -5.73 12.27
N ALA A 124 35.25 -5.05 11.19
CA ALA A 124 35.60 -3.65 10.95
C ALA A 124 34.86 -2.68 11.88
N GLN A 125 33.64 -3.03 12.35
CA GLN A 125 32.80 -2.13 13.15
C GLN A 125 32.07 -2.86 14.31
N PRO A 126 32.78 -3.54 15.22
CA PRO A 126 32.15 -4.33 16.28
C PRO A 126 31.30 -3.47 17.24
N GLU A 127 31.68 -2.20 17.42
CA GLU A 127 30.96 -1.25 18.27
C GLU A 127 29.53 -0.93 17.77
N ALA A 128 29.32 -0.96 16.45
CA ALA A 128 28.01 -0.68 15.84
C ALA A 128 26.99 -1.81 16.07
N PHE A 129 27.48 -3.01 16.39
CA PHE A 129 26.65 -4.20 16.66
C PHE A 129 26.51 -4.50 18.16
N ARG A 130 26.91 -3.56 19.04
CA ARG A 130 26.69 -3.70 20.48
C ARG A 130 25.22 -3.50 20.80
N ALA A 131 24.74 -4.25 21.79
CA ALA A 131 23.42 -4.02 22.37
C ALA A 131 23.34 -2.59 22.95
N LEU A 132 22.22 -1.90 22.68
CA LEU A 132 21.97 -0.54 23.17
C LEU A 132 21.98 -0.42 24.70
N GLN A 133 21.74 -1.53 25.40
CA GLN A 133 21.76 -1.60 26.86
C GLN A 133 22.47 -2.87 27.33
N ALA A 134 23.10 -2.78 28.50
CA ALA A 134 23.74 -3.92 29.14
C ALA A 134 22.68 -4.83 29.78
N TYR A 135 22.43 -5.98 29.16
CA TYR A 135 21.48 -6.99 29.67
C TYR A 135 22.03 -7.82 30.82
N TYR A 136 23.35 -7.88 30.95
CA TYR A 136 24.02 -8.73 31.94
C TYR A 136 25.06 -7.91 32.71
N GLN A 137 25.00 -8.00 34.04
CA GLN A 137 26.09 -7.59 34.91
C GLN A 137 26.84 -8.85 35.31
N TYR A 138 28.11 -8.94 34.93
CA TYR A 138 28.95 -10.08 35.26
C TYR A 138 30.27 -9.61 35.84
N ARG A 139 30.81 -10.42 36.75
CA ARG A 139 32.17 -10.27 37.30
C ARG A 139 32.95 -11.48 36.86
N TRP A 140 34.12 -11.27 36.28
CA TRP A 140 35.00 -12.36 35.86
C TRP A 140 36.44 -12.00 36.20
N VAL A 141 37.25 -13.03 36.45
CA VAL A 141 38.69 -12.90 36.71
C VAL A 141 39.39 -13.98 35.91
N LYS A 142 40.43 -13.61 35.16
CA LYS A 142 41.32 -14.56 34.50
C LYS A 142 42.42 -14.99 35.46
N LEU A 143 42.41 -16.25 35.86
CA LEU A 143 43.46 -16.82 36.71
C LEU A 143 44.52 -17.52 35.85
N PRO A 144 45.82 -17.37 36.17
CA PRO A 144 46.88 -18.19 35.59
C PRO A 144 46.65 -19.67 35.92
N ASP A 145 47.08 -20.57 35.03
CA ASP A 145 46.90 -22.01 35.22
C ASP A 145 47.61 -22.54 36.48
N SER A 146 48.69 -21.88 36.91
CA SER A 146 49.45 -22.19 38.12
C SER A 146 48.76 -21.79 39.44
N TRP A 147 47.61 -21.10 39.39
CA TRP A 147 46.93 -20.63 40.58
C TRP A 147 46.21 -21.77 41.31
N LEU A 148 46.61 -22.05 42.54
CA LEU A 148 46.09 -23.17 43.35
C LEU A 148 44.73 -22.84 44.01
N ALA A 149 44.48 -21.57 44.35
CA ALA A 149 43.29 -21.13 45.07
C ALA A 149 42.11 -20.75 44.13
N ARG A 150 41.86 -21.52 43.05
CA ARG A 150 40.76 -21.23 42.11
C ARG A 150 39.38 -21.30 42.79
N ARG A 151 39.21 -22.20 43.75
CA ARG A 151 37.93 -22.42 44.45
C ARG A 151 37.55 -21.22 45.33
N GLU A 152 38.52 -20.62 46.00
CA GLU A 152 38.31 -19.44 46.85
C GLU A 152 37.89 -18.24 46.00
N VAL A 153 38.57 -18.00 44.88
CA VAL A 153 38.23 -16.91 43.95
C VAL A 153 36.81 -17.09 43.39
N PHE A 154 36.41 -18.33 43.06
CA PHE A 154 35.05 -18.60 42.60
C PHE A 154 34.00 -18.29 43.68
N GLN A 155 34.25 -18.67 44.94
CA GLN A 155 33.35 -18.36 46.06
C GLN A 155 33.20 -16.85 46.28
N TYR A 156 34.29 -16.08 46.18
CA TYR A 156 34.23 -14.62 46.31
C TYR A 156 33.54 -13.92 45.12
N LEU A 157 33.65 -14.47 43.91
CA LEU A 157 33.01 -13.89 42.71
C LEU A 157 31.53 -14.21 42.60
N SER A 158 31.09 -15.32 43.20
CA SER A 158 29.68 -15.78 43.14
C SER A 158 28.74 -14.97 44.04
N GLY A 159 29.28 -14.15 44.96
CA GLY A 159 28.50 -13.43 45.97
C GLY A 159 27.81 -14.38 46.97
N PRO A 160 27.21 -13.87 48.06
CA PRO A 160 26.18 -14.60 48.80
C PRO A 160 24.91 -14.78 47.95
#